data_AF-A0A955DG02-F1
#
_entry.id   AF-A0A955DG02-F1
#
_cell.length_a   1.000
_cell.length_b   1.000
_cell.length_c   1.000
_cell.angle_alpha   90.00
_cell.angle_beta   90.00
_cell.angle_gamma   90.00
#
_symmetry.space_group_name_H-M   'P 1'
#
loop_
_entity.id
_entity.type
_entity.pdbx_description
1 polymer ?
#
loop_
_entity_poly.entity_id
_entity_poly.type
_entity_poly.pdbx_seq_one_letter_code
_entity_poly.pdbx_strand_id
1 'polypeptide(L)'
;MRSGLRWMGALGGLALLGGCAASGHHAMPDVYDAHEDYVTAINANDVDAVMAMLTDDVVFMAPHEPRLVGKAAVRPWAEGYLAAYTIHWTKTTLEFVVSGDWAFEQYAYESADVPRDGGA
;
A
#
# COMPACT_ATOMS: atom_id res chain seq x y z
N MET A 1 78.91 13.52 -7.84
CA MET A 1 78.66 12.08 -7.65
C MET A 1 78.13 11.84 -6.23
N ARG A 2 76.80 11.72 -6.09
CA ARG A 2 76.14 11.07 -4.95
C ARG A 2 74.84 10.45 -5.49
N SER A 3 74.86 9.12 -5.57
CA SER A 3 73.70 8.21 -5.72
C SER A 3 72.62 8.56 -4.69
N GLY A 4 71.31 8.54 -4.96
CA GLY A 4 70.55 7.52 -5.65
C GLY A 4 69.96 6.57 -4.62
N LEU A 5 68.65 6.65 -4.33
CA LEU A 5 67.74 5.52 -4.12
C LEU A 5 66.30 6.03 -3.89
N ARG A 6 65.41 5.69 -4.81
CA ARG A 6 63.95 5.86 -4.67
C ARG A 6 63.43 4.70 -3.83
N TRP A 7 62.63 4.98 -2.80
CA TRP A 7 61.78 3.98 -2.16
C TRP A 7 60.33 4.43 -2.29
N MET A 8 59.60 3.64 -3.08
CA MET A 8 58.18 3.73 -3.31
C MET A 8 57.52 2.84 -2.26
N GLY A 9 56.83 3.44 -1.29
CA GLY A 9 56.04 2.75 -0.28
C GLY A 9 54.57 3.06 -0.47
N ALA A 10 53.86 2.19 -1.18
CA ALA A 10 52.40 2.09 -1.14
C ALA A 10 51.98 1.46 0.19
N LEU A 11 50.81 1.87 0.73
CA LEU A 11 49.93 1.21 1.74
C LEU A 11 49.09 2.34 2.36
N GLY A 12 47.76 2.35 2.40
CA GLY A 12 46.72 1.45 1.93
C GLY A 12 45.41 2.24 1.99
N GLY A 13 44.60 2.13 0.94
CA GLY A 13 43.29 2.80 0.88
C GLY A 13 42.29 2.12 1.82
N LEU A 14 41.69 2.91 2.70
CA LEU A 14 40.48 2.50 3.42
C LEU A 14 39.27 2.93 2.58
N ALA A 15 38.86 2.06 1.65
CA ALA A 15 37.61 2.22 0.95
C ALA A 15 36.46 1.87 1.91
N LEU A 16 35.82 2.90 2.49
CA LEU A 16 34.55 2.77 3.18
C LEU A 16 33.48 2.47 2.13
N LEU A 17 33.21 1.18 1.91
CA LEU A 17 31.99 0.73 1.22
C LEU A 17 30.81 1.06 2.13
N GLY A 18 30.24 2.25 1.94
CA GLY A 18 28.92 2.61 2.44
C GLY A 18 27.90 1.72 1.74
N GLY A 19 27.60 0.57 2.33
CA GLY A 19 26.49 -0.28 1.92
C GLY A 19 25.19 0.47 2.19
N CYS A 20 24.60 1.06 1.15
CA CYS A 20 23.16 1.28 1.17
C CYS A 20 22.53 -0.09 1.27
N ALA A 21 22.10 -0.49 2.47
CA ALA A 21 21.13 -1.54 2.60
C ALA A 21 19.89 -1.08 1.82
N ALA A 22 19.70 -1.64 0.63
CA ALA A 22 18.41 -1.58 -0.04
C ALA A 22 17.44 -2.26 0.93
N SER A 23 16.74 -1.44 1.71
CA SER A 23 15.61 -1.92 2.50
C SER A 23 14.69 -2.58 1.50
N GLY A 24 14.44 -3.88 1.69
CA GLY A 24 13.60 -4.64 0.81
C GLY A 24 12.29 -3.89 0.63
N HIS A 25 12.01 -3.44 -0.59
CA HIS A 25 10.63 -3.23 -0.98
C HIS A 25 9.98 -4.59 -0.73
N HIS A 26 9.07 -4.68 0.24
CA HIS A 26 8.03 -5.68 0.11
C HIS A 26 7.54 -5.59 -1.33
N ALA A 27 7.40 -6.72 -2.02
CA ALA A 27 6.91 -6.73 -3.38
C ALA A 27 5.48 -6.20 -3.34
N MET A 28 5.35 -4.88 -3.40
CA MET A 28 4.10 -4.19 -3.59
C MET A 28 3.61 -4.65 -4.97
N PRO A 29 2.29 -4.86 -5.14
CA PRO A 29 1.72 -5.04 -6.45
C PRO A 29 2.23 -3.96 -7.41
N ASP A 30 2.29 -4.26 -8.71
CA ASP A 30 2.38 -3.18 -9.68
C ASP A 30 1.28 -2.17 -9.34
N VAL A 31 1.60 -0.87 -9.39
CA VAL A 31 0.66 0.18 -8.99
C VAL A 31 -0.64 0.09 -9.80
N TYR A 32 -0.57 -0.45 -11.02
CA TYR A 32 -1.71 -0.73 -11.87
C TYR A 32 -2.56 -1.94 -11.42
N ASP A 33 -1.98 -2.90 -10.69
CA ASP A 33 -2.71 -4.05 -10.15
C ASP A 33 -3.39 -3.72 -8.81
N ALA A 34 -2.93 -2.68 -8.11
CA ALA A 34 -3.42 -2.33 -6.77
C ALA A 34 -4.95 -2.12 -6.70
N HIS A 35 -5.56 -1.58 -7.76
CA HIS A 35 -7.02 -1.42 -7.84
C HIS A 35 -7.73 -2.76 -7.94
N GLU A 36 -7.31 -3.62 -8.87
CA GLU A 36 -7.92 -4.94 -9.09
C GLU A 36 -7.73 -5.86 -7.88
N ASP A 37 -6.57 -5.77 -7.22
CA ASP A 37 -6.30 -6.46 -5.95
C ASP A 37 -7.22 -5.96 -4.83
N TYR A 38 -7.44 -4.64 -4.72
CA TYR A 38 -8.40 -4.09 -3.77
C TYR A 38 -9.84 -4.54 -4.06
N VAL A 39 -10.28 -4.49 -5.32
CA VAL A 39 -11.61 -4.93 -5.74
C VAL A 39 -11.81 -6.41 -5.45
N THR A 40 -10.78 -7.23 -5.69
CA THR A 40 -10.78 -8.65 -5.34
C THR A 40 -10.91 -8.84 -3.82
N ALA A 41 -10.12 -8.11 -3.03
CA ALA A 41 -10.12 -8.22 -1.57
C ALA A 41 -11.46 -7.82 -0.95
N ILE A 42 -12.06 -6.70 -1.36
CA ILE A 42 -13.35 -6.24 -0.81
C ILE A 42 -14.50 -7.19 -1.21
N ASN A 43 -14.47 -7.73 -2.44
CA ASN A 43 -15.46 -8.68 -2.93
C ASN A 43 -15.30 -10.10 -2.35
N ALA A 44 -14.19 -10.40 -1.68
CA ALA A 44 -14.03 -11.63 -0.91
C ALA A 44 -14.86 -11.62 0.39
N ASN A 45 -15.47 -10.48 0.76
CA ASN A 45 -16.21 -10.30 2.00
C ASN A 45 -15.35 -10.62 3.25
N ASP A 46 -14.03 -10.46 3.16
CA ASP A 46 -13.04 -10.78 4.18
C ASP A 46 -12.35 -9.50 4.69
N VAL A 47 -12.55 -9.19 5.96
CA VAL A 47 -11.97 -8.00 6.58
C VAL A 47 -10.44 -8.05 6.58
N ASP A 48 -9.83 -9.21 6.77
CA ASP A 48 -8.37 -9.32 6.84
C ASP A 48 -7.76 -9.08 5.46
N ALA A 49 -8.41 -9.55 4.40
CA ALA A 49 -8.03 -9.26 3.02
C ALA A 49 -8.09 -7.75 2.72
N VAL A 50 -9.17 -7.07 3.12
CA VAL A 50 -9.32 -5.62 2.94
C VAL A 50 -8.24 -4.87 3.72
N MET A 51 -8.03 -5.21 4.98
CA MET A 51 -7.07 -4.51 5.85
C MET A 51 -5.61 -4.72 5.41
N ALA A 52 -5.31 -5.82 4.70
CA ALA A 52 -3.99 -6.07 4.13
C ALA A 52 -3.66 -5.11 2.98
N MET A 53 -4.65 -4.59 2.25
CA MET A 53 -4.47 -3.65 1.15
C MET A 53 -4.24 -2.20 1.59
N LEU A 54 -4.51 -1.88 2.87
CA LEU A 54 -4.39 -0.52 3.38
C LEU A 54 -2.99 -0.28 3.96
N THR A 55 -2.53 0.97 3.97
CA THR A 55 -1.37 1.39 4.76
C THR A 55 -1.76 1.59 6.22
N ASP A 56 -0.80 1.54 7.14
CA ASP A 56 -1.09 1.68 8.58
C ASP A 56 -1.67 3.07 8.94
N ASP A 57 -1.36 4.08 8.13
CA ASP A 57 -1.78 5.48 8.25
C ASP A 57 -2.97 5.86 7.35
N VAL A 58 -3.69 4.87 6.79
CA VAL A 58 -4.84 5.08 5.90
C VAL A 58 -5.81 6.14 6.43
N VAL A 59 -6.29 7.02 5.54
CA VAL A 59 -7.41 7.93 5.82
C VAL A 59 -8.62 7.43 5.03
N PHE A 60 -9.67 7.03 5.73
CA PHE A 60 -10.90 6.54 5.13
C PHE A 60 -12.05 7.53 5.40
N MET A 61 -12.85 7.81 4.36
CA MET A 61 -13.94 8.77 4.40
C MET A 61 -15.20 8.14 3.81
N ALA A 62 -15.97 7.46 4.67
CA ALA A 62 -17.29 6.95 4.28
C ALA A 62 -18.29 8.10 4.08
N PRO A 63 -19.29 7.94 3.19
CA PRO A 63 -20.35 8.92 3.03
C PRO A 63 -21.06 9.21 4.36
N HIS A 64 -21.30 10.49 4.66
CA HIS A 64 -22.04 10.95 5.84
C HIS A 64 -21.44 10.58 7.21
N GLU A 65 -20.19 10.12 7.25
CA GLU A 65 -19.49 9.76 8.49
C GLU A 65 -18.23 10.63 8.72
N PRO A 66 -17.75 10.73 9.97
CA PRO A 66 -16.44 11.35 10.23
C PRO A 66 -15.30 10.60 9.53
N ARG A 67 -14.24 11.32 9.16
CA ARG A 67 -13.02 10.68 8.67
C ARG A 67 -12.41 9.74 9.73
N LEU A 68 -11.97 8.56 9.31
CA LEU A 68 -11.22 7.61 10.13
C LEU A 68 -9.74 7.68 9.74
N VAL A 69 -8.84 7.64 10.74
CA VAL A 69 -7.39 7.75 10.52
C VAL A 69 -6.68 6.57 11.16
N GLY A 70 -5.91 5.84 10.33
CA GLY A 70 -5.15 4.65 10.67
C GLY A 70 -5.97 3.36 10.68
N LYS A 71 -5.31 2.23 10.43
CA LYS A 71 -5.97 0.90 10.36
C LYS A 71 -6.78 0.54 11.59
N ALA A 72 -6.30 0.93 12.77
CA ALA A 72 -7.00 0.65 14.03
C ALA A 72 -8.39 1.31 14.11
N ALA A 73 -8.55 2.49 13.48
CA ALA A 73 -9.85 3.17 13.39
C ALA A 73 -10.73 2.61 12.27
N VAL A 74 -10.14 2.18 11.15
CA VAL A 74 -10.87 1.66 9.99
C VAL A 74 -11.37 0.24 10.21
N ARG A 75 -10.62 -0.62 10.89
CA ARG A 75 -10.97 -2.04 11.06
C ARG A 75 -12.37 -2.25 11.67
N PRO A 76 -12.75 -1.63 12.80
CA PRO A 76 -14.09 -1.83 13.37
C PRO A 76 -15.22 -1.40 12.43
N TRP A 77 -15.00 -0.37 11.61
CA TRP A 77 -15.95 0.05 10.59
C TRP A 77 -16.11 -1.02 9.51
N ALA A 78 -14.98 -1.53 8.98
CA ALA A 78 -14.99 -2.60 7.98
C ALA A 78 -15.61 -3.89 8.52
N GLU A 79 -15.31 -4.27 9.76
CA GLU A 79 -15.92 -5.43 10.43
C GLU A 79 -17.43 -5.26 10.57
N GLY A 80 -17.91 -4.09 10.98
CA GLY A 80 -19.35 -3.81 11.08
C GLY A 80 -20.06 -3.90 9.74
N TYR A 81 -19.50 -3.27 8.70
CA TYR A 81 -20.07 -3.29 7.35
C TYR A 81 -20.08 -4.71 6.77
N LEU A 82 -18.95 -5.42 6.84
CA LEU A 82 -18.82 -6.78 6.32
C LEU A 82 -19.50 -7.83 7.18
N ALA A 83 -19.88 -7.55 8.43
CA ALA A 83 -20.77 -8.42 9.21
C ALA A 83 -22.23 -8.23 8.78
N ALA A 84 -22.65 -6.97 8.57
CA ALA A 84 -24.02 -6.62 8.21
C ALA A 84 -24.43 -7.06 6.79
N TYR A 85 -23.51 -7.02 5.82
CA TYR A 85 -23.84 -7.24 4.40
C TYR A 85 -22.91 -8.21 3.68
N THR A 86 -23.51 -9.10 2.88
CA THR A 86 -22.80 -9.73 1.77
C THR A 86 -22.75 -8.71 0.64
N ILE A 87 -21.54 -8.32 0.24
CA ILE A 87 -21.33 -7.19 -0.64
C ILE A 87 -20.76 -7.65 -1.98
N HIS A 88 -21.09 -6.89 -3.01
CA HIS A 88 -20.39 -6.97 -4.28
C HIS A 88 -20.25 -5.57 -4.88
N TRP A 89 -19.02 -5.20 -5.21
CA TRP A 89 -18.65 -3.90 -5.70
C TRP A 89 -18.08 -4.04 -7.11
N THR A 90 -18.65 -3.27 -8.03
CA THR A 90 -18.08 -3.04 -9.36
C THR A 90 -17.46 -1.65 -9.35
N LYS A 91 -16.15 -1.55 -9.54
CA LYS A 91 -15.44 -0.27 -9.61
C LYS A 91 -14.79 -0.10 -10.98
N THR A 92 -15.12 0.97 -11.67
CA THR A 92 -14.62 1.29 -13.00
C THR A 92 -13.72 2.52 -12.92
N THR A 93 -12.43 2.34 -13.20
CA THR A 93 -11.45 3.42 -13.30
C THR A 93 -11.87 4.44 -14.37
N LEU A 94 -11.87 5.71 -14.01
CA LEU A 94 -12.11 6.86 -14.90
C LEU A 94 -10.80 7.59 -15.23
N GLU A 95 -9.94 7.73 -14.22
CA GLU A 95 -8.62 8.35 -14.36
C GLU A 95 -7.65 7.66 -13.41
N PHE A 96 -6.45 7.38 -13.90
CA PHE A 96 -5.36 6.83 -13.10
C PHE A 96 -4.06 7.55 -13.45
N VAL A 97 -3.43 8.15 -12.45
CA VAL A 97 -2.20 8.92 -12.63
C VAL A 97 -1.15 8.44 -11.65
N VAL A 98 0.02 8.10 -12.18
CA VAL A 98 1.23 7.79 -11.41
C VAL A 98 2.17 9.00 -11.45
N SER A 99 2.62 9.44 -10.28
CA SER A 99 3.55 10.56 -10.11
C SER A 99 4.61 10.22 -9.08
N GLY A 100 5.75 9.72 -9.55
CA GLY A 100 6.81 9.22 -8.68
C GLY A 100 6.33 8.04 -7.86
N ASP A 101 6.40 8.18 -6.54
CA ASP A 101 6.01 7.12 -5.58
C ASP A 101 4.50 7.11 -5.28
N TRP A 102 3.73 8.04 -5.84
CA TRP A 102 2.29 8.15 -5.61
C TRP A 102 1.49 7.78 -6.84
N ALA A 103 0.34 7.16 -6.62
CA ALA A 103 -0.74 7.11 -7.60
C ALA A 103 -2.02 7.66 -7.00
N PHE A 104 -2.86 8.23 -7.85
CA PHE A 104 -4.23 8.57 -7.50
C PHE A 104 -5.16 8.09 -8.60
N GLU A 105 -6.34 7.66 -8.16
CA GLU A 105 -7.36 7.12 -9.03
C GLU A 105 -8.68 7.84 -8.77
N GLN A 106 -9.39 8.14 -9.85
CA GLN A 106 -10.81 8.42 -9.82
C GLN A 106 -11.54 7.25 -10.46
N TYR A 107 -12.58 6.75 -9.79
CA TYR A 107 -13.42 5.66 -10.29
C TYR A 107 -14.91 5.96 -10.06
N ALA A 108 -15.76 5.38 -10.92
CA ALA A 108 -17.17 5.20 -10.63
C ALA A 108 -17.36 3.84 -9.93
N TYR A 109 -18.36 3.73 -9.05
CA TYR A 109 -18.67 2.43 -8.44
C TYR A 109 -20.17 2.19 -8.31
N GLU A 110 -20.52 0.90 -8.36
CA GLU A 110 -21.82 0.37 -7.95
C GLU A 110 -21.57 -0.62 -6.82
N SER A 111 -22.39 -0.59 -5.76
CA SER A 111 -22.39 -1.59 -4.70
C SER A 111 -23.74 -2.29 -4.63
N ALA A 112 -23.68 -3.61 -4.46
CA ALA A 112 -24.82 -4.45 -4.11
C ALA A 112 -24.59 -4.99 -2.70
N ASP A 113 -25.39 -4.50 -1.76
CA ASP A 113 -25.28 -4.85 -0.35
C ASP A 113 -26.51 -5.67 0.03
N VAL A 114 -26.32 -6.98 0.21
CA VAL A 114 -27.38 -7.92 0.61
C VAL A 114 -27.28 -8.09 2.12
N PRO A 115 -28.30 -7.66 2.90
CA PRO A 115 -28.30 -7.84 4.35
C PRO A 115 -28.11 -9.30 4.71
N ARG A 116 -27.24 -9.58 5.67
CA ARG A 116 -27.25 -10.86 6.39
C ARG A 116 -28.34 -10.85 7.45
N ASP A 117 -28.66 -12.00 8.03
CA ASP A 117 -29.66 -12.06 9.11
C ASP A 117 -29.33 -11.04 10.21
N GLY A 118 -30.20 -10.03 10.39
CA GLY A 118 -30.01 -8.92 11.33
C GLY A 118 -29.30 -7.68 10.78
N GLY A 119 -28.86 -7.68 9.52
CA GLY A 119 -28.48 -6.49 8.77
C GLY A 119 -29.70 -5.63 8.47
N ALA A 120 -29.59 -4.32 8.67
CA ALA A 120 -30.68 -3.35 8.50
C ALA A 120 -30.70 -2.75 7.09
#